data_AF-A0A2D6SSD3-F1
#
_entry.id   AF-A0A2D6SSD3-F1
#
_cell.length_a   1.000
_cell.length_b   1.000
_cell.length_c   1.000
_cell.angle_alpha   90.00
_cell.angle_beta   90.00
_cell.angle_gamma   90.00
#
_symmetry.space_group_name_H-M   'P 1'
#
loop_
_entity.id
_entity.type
_entity.pdbx_description
1 polymer ?
#
loop_
_entity_poly.entity_id
_entity_poly.type
_entity_poly.pdbx_seq_one_letter_code
_entity_poly.pdbx_strand_id
1 'polypeptide(L)'
;MKSPSQRCIRLFALVSLLFGAATNSQAAVIFTNLGAGDTYGTSSSWTLSVGSPIITNWDQGAAFTTPAGPPLVLDKIELAVGTLEGANELDVWFMSDAAGLPAALLEAFHFSGAMGPLEDVNPLLSANSVVHPVLLPATQYWLIASTTGPDAWAGWNLNSIGDTGPHAYRENLAPWDVRNRARGAFRISATSTTAPVPEPNSMVLLGIGAVGLFGAHFRRRKKTSAR
;
A
#
# COMPACT_ATOMS: atom_id res chain seq x y z
N MET A 1 4.27 -53.92 29.69
CA MET A 1 3.10 -53.00 29.71
C MET A 1 3.60 -51.57 29.91
N LYS A 2 3.57 -50.72 28.86
CA LYS A 2 3.87 -49.28 28.98
C LYS A 2 2.61 -48.58 29.48
N SER A 3 2.71 -47.76 30.53
CA SER A 3 1.56 -47.10 31.15
C SER A 3 0.91 -46.09 30.19
N PRO A 4 -0.43 -45.94 30.23
CA PRO A 4 -1.17 -45.08 29.32
C PRO A 4 -0.85 -43.57 29.49
N SER A 5 -0.24 -43.17 30.60
CA SER A 5 0.06 -41.75 30.91
C SER A 5 1.24 -41.18 30.11
N GLN A 6 2.16 -41.99 29.60
CA GLN A 6 3.32 -41.52 28.83
C GLN A 6 3.00 -41.26 27.35
N ARG A 7 1.89 -41.80 26.83
CA ARG A 7 1.45 -41.59 25.44
C ARG A 7 0.76 -40.25 25.25
N CYS A 8 -0.06 -39.81 26.21
CA CYS A 8 -0.74 -38.52 26.14
C CYS A 8 0.22 -37.32 26.24
N ILE A 9 1.30 -37.45 27.03
CA ILE A 9 2.28 -36.36 27.24
C ILE A 9 3.17 -36.15 26.01
N ARG A 10 3.55 -37.21 25.29
CA ARG A 10 4.31 -37.09 24.04
C ARG A 10 3.47 -36.56 22.88
N LEU A 11 2.16 -36.84 22.89
CA LEU A 11 1.24 -36.35 21.87
C LEU A 11 0.94 -34.85 22.05
N PHE A 12 0.85 -34.36 23.29
CA PHE A 12 0.69 -32.92 23.57
C PHE A 12 1.93 -32.09 23.25
N ALA A 13 3.14 -32.63 23.43
CA ALA A 13 4.38 -31.90 23.10
C ALA A 13 4.63 -31.78 21.59
N LEU A 14 4.11 -32.71 20.78
CA LEU A 14 4.26 -32.66 19.31
C LEU A 14 3.21 -31.77 18.62
N VAL A 15 2.03 -31.59 19.23
CA VAL A 15 0.96 -30.75 18.65
C VAL A 15 1.23 -29.25 18.87
N SER A 16 1.91 -28.87 19.95
CA SER A 16 2.28 -27.47 20.22
C SER A 16 3.39 -26.92 19.31
N LEU A 17 4.12 -27.78 18.60
CA LEU A 17 5.19 -27.37 17.67
C LEU A 17 4.65 -27.02 16.26
N LEU A 18 3.36 -27.28 15.99
CA LEU A 18 2.74 -27.13 14.67
C LEU A 18 1.88 -25.87 14.52
N PHE A 19 1.66 -25.10 15.59
CA PHE A 19 1.09 -23.75 15.48
C PHE A 19 2.20 -22.74 15.19
N GLY A 20 2.88 -22.93 14.05
CA GLY A 20 3.60 -21.84 13.43
C GLY A 20 2.58 -20.76 13.08
N ALA A 21 2.71 -19.58 13.68
CA ALA A 21 1.85 -18.45 13.39
C ALA A 21 1.93 -18.15 11.89
N ALA A 22 0.89 -18.53 11.14
CA ALA A 22 0.67 -18.01 9.81
C ALA A 22 0.27 -16.55 9.96
N THR A 23 1.27 -15.68 9.95
CA THR A 23 1.09 -14.24 9.90
C THR A 23 0.62 -13.90 8.48
N ASN A 24 -0.67 -13.56 8.36
CA ASN A 24 -1.23 -13.05 7.12
C ASN A 24 -0.44 -11.80 6.70
N SER A 25 0.25 -11.89 5.57
CA SER A 25 0.80 -10.71 4.89
C SER A 25 -0.40 -9.94 4.33
N GLN A 26 -0.89 -8.94 5.07
CA GLN A 26 -1.95 -8.06 4.58
C GLN A 26 -1.36 -6.84 3.90
N ALA A 27 -2.04 -6.37 2.85
CA ALA A 27 -1.70 -5.14 2.15
C ALA A 27 -1.60 -3.98 3.13
N ALA A 28 -0.41 -3.40 3.25
CA ALA A 28 -0.15 -2.23 4.06
C ALA A 28 -0.11 -0.99 3.18
N VAL A 29 -0.59 0.14 3.69
CA VAL A 29 -0.42 1.42 3.03
C VAL A 29 1.06 1.82 3.13
N ILE A 30 1.74 1.88 1.98
CA ILE A 30 3.18 2.22 1.91
C ILE A 30 3.41 3.67 1.54
N PHE A 31 2.41 4.32 0.95
CA PHE A 31 2.39 5.75 0.70
C PHE A 31 0.94 6.24 0.74
N THR A 32 0.72 7.40 1.35
CA THR A 32 -0.51 8.17 1.22
C THR A 32 -0.20 9.64 1.44
N ASN A 33 -0.84 10.50 0.66
CA ASN A 33 -0.92 11.92 0.96
C ASN A 33 -2.37 12.39 1.12
N LEU A 34 -3.30 11.45 1.34
CA LEU A 34 -4.66 11.78 1.73
C LEU A 34 -4.68 12.39 3.14
N GLY A 35 -5.60 13.32 3.37
CA GLY A 35 -5.88 13.87 4.68
C GLY A 35 -6.62 12.89 5.59
N ALA A 36 -6.93 13.35 6.79
CA ALA A 36 -7.67 12.55 7.77
C ALA A 36 -9.01 12.07 7.17
N GLY A 37 -9.33 10.79 7.35
CA GLY A 37 -10.55 10.18 6.81
C GLY A 37 -10.59 10.11 5.28
N ASP A 38 -9.44 9.95 4.63
CA ASP A 38 -9.29 9.90 3.17
C ASP A 38 -9.71 11.19 2.45
N THR A 39 -9.59 12.33 3.13
CA THR A 39 -9.93 13.65 2.56
C THR A 39 -8.90 14.14 1.54
N TYR A 40 -9.34 14.95 0.58
CA TYR A 40 -8.51 15.59 -0.44
C TYR A 40 -9.07 16.97 -0.80
N GLY A 41 -8.31 17.78 -1.55
CA GLY A 41 -8.75 19.11 -1.98
C GLY A 41 -9.69 19.05 -3.18
N THR A 42 -10.93 19.48 -3.02
CA THR A 42 -11.94 19.45 -4.11
C THR A 42 -11.84 20.66 -5.05
N SER A 43 -11.32 21.79 -4.57
CA SER A 43 -11.28 23.07 -5.31
C SER A 43 -10.04 23.28 -6.18
N SER A 44 -9.09 22.35 -6.15
CA SER A 44 -7.82 22.46 -6.88
C SER A 44 -7.41 21.11 -7.44
N SER A 45 -7.00 21.07 -8.70
CA SER A 45 -6.59 19.86 -9.40
C SER A 45 -5.52 20.14 -10.45
N TRP A 46 -4.80 19.09 -10.86
CA TRP A 46 -4.00 19.10 -12.07
C TRP A 46 -4.87 18.69 -13.26
N THR A 47 -4.87 19.50 -14.32
CA THR A 47 -5.63 19.22 -15.55
C THR A 47 -5.14 17.94 -16.21
N LEU A 48 -6.08 17.05 -16.50
CA LEU A 48 -5.95 15.89 -17.37
C LEU A 48 -6.86 16.12 -18.56
N SER A 49 -6.37 15.98 -19.78
CA SER A 49 -7.23 16.22 -20.94
C SER A 49 -6.76 15.52 -22.19
N VAL A 50 -7.70 15.29 -23.09
CA VAL A 50 -7.46 14.95 -24.49
C VAL A 50 -8.53 15.61 -25.37
N GLY A 51 -8.12 16.23 -26.47
CA GLY A 51 -9.06 16.89 -27.37
C GLY A 51 -9.67 18.18 -26.82
N SER A 52 -10.89 18.50 -27.24
CA SER A 52 -11.62 19.72 -26.86
C SER A 52 -12.15 19.61 -25.43
N PRO A 53 -12.31 20.72 -24.66
CA PRO A 53 -12.02 22.12 -25.01
C PRO A 53 -10.59 22.58 -24.72
N ILE A 54 -9.78 21.78 -24.00
CA ILE A 54 -8.41 22.19 -23.61
C ILE A 54 -7.44 22.18 -24.80
N ILE A 55 -7.73 21.38 -25.84
CA ILE A 55 -6.97 21.17 -27.09
C ILE A 55 -5.61 20.52 -26.86
N THR A 56 -4.91 20.86 -25.79
CA THR A 56 -3.67 20.23 -25.35
C THR A 56 -3.98 18.95 -24.58
N ASN A 57 -3.29 17.87 -24.97
CA ASN A 57 -3.37 16.62 -24.22
C ASN A 57 -2.43 16.69 -23.01
N TRP A 58 -2.97 16.59 -21.80
CA TRP A 58 -2.22 16.69 -20.57
C TRP A 58 -2.21 15.35 -19.83
N ASP A 59 -1.01 14.84 -19.57
CA ASP A 59 -0.79 13.74 -18.65
C ASP A 59 -0.09 14.26 -17.40
N GLN A 60 -0.52 13.78 -16.23
CA GLN A 60 -0.04 14.24 -14.93
C GLN A 60 0.51 13.08 -14.12
N GLY A 61 1.57 13.31 -13.37
CA GLY A 61 2.28 12.29 -12.61
C GLY A 61 2.69 12.77 -11.22
N ALA A 62 2.67 11.85 -10.26
CA ALA A 62 3.21 12.08 -8.94
C ALA A 62 4.19 10.96 -8.56
N ALA A 63 5.37 11.34 -8.09
CA ALA A 63 6.33 10.39 -7.56
C ALA A 63 5.99 10.03 -6.11
N PHE A 64 6.35 8.81 -5.72
CA PHE A 64 6.48 8.41 -4.32
C PHE A 64 7.70 7.51 -4.14
N THR A 65 8.19 7.41 -2.92
CA THR A 65 9.32 6.54 -2.57
C THR A 65 8.81 5.47 -1.62
N THR A 66 9.08 4.20 -1.96
CA THR A 66 8.77 3.07 -1.08
C THR A 66 9.55 3.18 0.24
N PRO A 67 9.03 2.66 1.35
CA PRO A 67 9.79 2.60 2.60
C PRO A 67 11.07 1.77 2.45
N ALA A 68 12.04 2.01 3.33
CA ALA A 68 13.18 1.11 3.49
C ALA A 68 12.71 -0.24 4.07
N GLY A 69 13.40 -1.33 3.74
CA GLY A 69 13.06 -2.65 4.27
C GLY A 69 13.15 -3.76 3.21
N PRO A 70 12.37 -4.84 3.36
CA PRO A 70 12.30 -5.89 2.33
C PRO A 70 11.58 -5.38 1.07
N PRO A 71 11.76 -6.06 -0.08
CA PRO A 71 10.93 -5.84 -1.24
C PRO A 71 9.44 -6.01 -0.92
N LEU A 72 8.63 -5.24 -1.64
CA LEU A 72 7.19 -5.24 -1.55
C LEU A 72 6.60 -5.70 -2.89
N VAL A 73 5.33 -6.09 -2.90
CA VAL A 73 4.56 -6.30 -4.13
C VAL A 73 3.37 -5.35 -4.11
N LEU A 74 3.15 -4.65 -5.22
CA LEU A 74 2.01 -3.75 -5.34
C LEU A 74 0.70 -4.55 -5.21
N ASP A 75 -0.22 -4.06 -4.39
CA ASP A 75 -1.54 -4.66 -4.23
C ASP A 75 -2.65 -3.79 -4.79
N LYS A 76 -2.58 -2.47 -4.56
CA LYS A 76 -3.68 -1.57 -4.86
C LYS A 76 -3.20 -0.14 -5.04
N ILE A 77 -3.83 0.56 -5.98
CA ILE A 77 -3.72 2.01 -6.16
C ILE A 77 -5.06 2.69 -5.88
N GLU A 78 -5.02 3.86 -5.26
CA GLU A 78 -6.18 4.69 -5.00
C GLU A 78 -5.90 6.16 -5.26
N LEU A 79 -6.82 6.88 -5.90
CA LEU A 79 -6.61 8.24 -6.43
C LEU A 79 -7.88 9.09 -6.27
N ALA A 80 -7.72 10.39 -6.07
CA ALA A 80 -8.83 11.34 -6.16
C ALA A 80 -8.83 12.02 -7.54
N VAL A 81 -9.72 11.59 -8.43
CA VAL A 81 -9.87 12.18 -9.77
C VAL A 81 -11.34 12.43 -10.05
N GLY A 82 -11.66 13.65 -10.51
CA GLY A 82 -13.00 14.03 -10.94
C GLY A 82 -13.03 14.39 -12.43
N THR A 83 -14.16 14.15 -13.08
CA THR A 83 -14.40 14.51 -14.48
C THR A 83 -15.11 15.86 -14.58
N LEU A 84 -14.78 16.65 -15.61
CA LEU A 84 -15.49 17.89 -15.94
C LEU A 84 -16.36 17.72 -17.18
N GLU A 85 -15.79 17.18 -18.26
CA GLU A 85 -16.43 17.12 -19.58
C GLU A 85 -15.95 15.92 -20.39
N GLY A 86 -16.72 15.56 -21.41
CA GLY A 86 -16.38 14.54 -22.38
C GLY A 86 -16.50 13.13 -21.83
N ALA A 87 -15.72 12.22 -22.42
CA ALA A 87 -15.73 10.83 -22.01
C ALA A 87 -15.16 10.63 -20.60
N ASN A 88 -15.87 9.87 -19.76
CA ASN A 88 -15.42 9.47 -18.43
C ASN A 88 -14.50 8.25 -18.54
N GLU A 89 -13.30 8.48 -19.09
CA GLU A 89 -12.31 7.46 -19.38
C GLU A 89 -10.93 7.91 -18.88
N LEU A 90 -10.33 7.10 -18.00
CA LEU A 90 -9.06 7.39 -17.36
C LEU A 90 -8.16 6.16 -17.37
N ASP A 91 -6.95 6.33 -17.90
CA ASP A 91 -5.85 5.39 -17.73
C ASP A 91 -4.91 5.88 -16.63
N VAL A 92 -4.43 4.92 -15.84
CA VAL A 92 -3.47 5.16 -14.78
C VAL A 92 -2.30 4.21 -14.96
N TRP A 93 -1.10 4.75 -15.02
CA TRP A 93 0.13 3.99 -15.24
C TRP A 93 0.99 4.01 -13.99
N PHE A 94 1.37 2.82 -13.53
CA PHE A 94 2.38 2.63 -12.51
C PHE A 94 3.71 2.38 -13.20
N MET A 95 4.69 3.27 -12.99
CA MET A 95 5.94 3.30 -13.75
C MET A 95 7.16 3.33 -12.84
N SER A 96 8.28 2.77 -13.34
CA SER A 96 9.58 2.89 -12.69
C SER A 96 10.14 4.31 -12.81
N ASP A 97 11.08 4.66 -11.94
CA ASP A 97 11.92 5.84 -12.10
C ASP A 97 13.18 5.52 -12.91
N ALA A 98 13.63 6.46 -13.74
CA ALA A 98 15.00 6.53 -14.20
C ALA A 98 15.50 7.98 -14.14
N ALA A 99 16.50 8.23 -13.29
CA ALA A 99 17.11 9.55 -13.11
C ALA A 99 16.10 10.66 -12.75
N GLY A 100 15.07 10.34 -11.97
CA GLY A 100 14.05 11.31 -11.55
C GLY A 100 12.96 11.57 -12.58
N LEU A 101 12.83 10.72 -13.60
CA LEU A 101 11.77 10.79 -14.63
C LEU A 101 10.98 9.47 -14.69
N PRO A 102 9.69 9.51 -15.05
CA PRO A 102 8.93 8.31 -15.38
C PRO A 102 9.59 7.55 -16.54
N ALA A 103 9.78 6.24 -16.37
CA ALA A 103 10.53 5.41 -17.30
C ALA A 103 9.74 4.19 -17.80
N ALA A 104 9.98 2.99 -17.26
CA ALA A 104 9.33 1.77 -17.74
C ALA A 104 7.92 1.62 -17.15
N LEU A 105 6.95 1.28 -18.00
CA LEU A 105 5.62 0.88 -17.54
C LEU A 105 5.71 -0.47 -16.81
N LEU A 106 5.26 -0.50 -15.56
CA LEU A 106 5.22 -1.71 -14.74
C LEU A 106 3.82 -2.32 -14.72
N GLU A 107 2.79 -1.48 -14.64
CA GLU A 107 1.38 -1.88 -14.69
C GLU A 107 0.49 -0.71 -15.16
N ALA A 108 -0.63 -1.03 -15.80
CA ALA A 108 -1.63 -0.07 -16.23
C ALA A 108 -3.02 -0.46 -15.69
N PHE A 109 -3.80 0.54 -15.32
CA PHE A 109 -5.15 0.43 -14.81
C PHE A 109 -6.06 1.29 -15.68
N HIS A 110 -7.27 0.80 -15.93
CA HIS A 110 -8.25 1.50 -16.75
C HIS A 110 -9.54 1.69 -15.97
N PHE A 111 -10.05 2.91 -15.96
CA PHE A 111 -11.29 3.31 -15.30
C PHE A 111 -12.25 3.89 -16.35
N SER A 112 -13.39 3.21 -16.52
CA SER A 112 -14.48 3.65 -17.39
C SER A 112 -15.73 3.96 -16.56
N GLY A 113 -16.25 5.17 -16.70
CA GLY A 113 -17.46 5.64 -16.01
C GLY A 113 -17.32 5.76 -14.48
N ALA A 114 -16.10 5.74 -13.95
CA ALA A 114 -15.84 5.66 -12.51
C ALA A 114 -15.60 7.02 -11.84
N MET A 115 -15.20 8.05 -12.59
CA MET A 115 -14.99 9.39 -12.03
C MET A 115 -16.34 10.03 -11.72
N GLY A 116 -16.47 10.66 -10.55
CA GLY A 116 -17.56 11.58 -10.26
C GLY A 116 -17.25 13.00 -10.75
N PRO A 117 -18.21 13.93 -10.69
CA PRO A 117 -17.99 15.32 -11.10
C PRO A 117 -16.83 15.96 -10.32
N LEU A 118 -15.98 16.74 -11.00
CA LEU A 118 -14.98 17.56 -10.32
C LEU A 118 -15.68 18.58 -9.40
N GLU A 119 -14.99 19.01 -8.34
CA GLU A 119 -15.46 19.91 -7.27
C GLU A 119 -16.37 19.25 -6.21
N ASP A 120 -16.94 18.09 -6.51
CA ASP A 120 -17.64 17.25 -5.53
C ASP A 120 -16.68 16.38 -4.70
N VAL A 121 -17.16 15.94 -3.54
CA VAL A 121 -16.52 14.89 -2.75
C VAL A 121 -16.95 13.54 -3.32
N ASN A 122 -16.02 12.88 -4.00
CA ASN A 122 -16.18 11.59 -4.64
C ASN A 122 -15.43 10.49 -3.86
N PRO A 123 -15.88 9.23 -3.95
CA PRO A 123 -15.05 8.10 -3.56
C PRO A 123 -13.73 8.10 -4.33
N LEU A 124 -12.66 7.60 -3.71
CA LEU A 124 -11.40 7.38 -4.42
C LEU A 124 -11.60 6.34 -5.52
N LEU A 125 -11.05 6.60 -6.70
CA LEU A 125 -10.86 5.57 -7.71
C LEU A 125 -9.94 4.51 -7.13
N SER A 126 -10.29 3.23 -7.30
CA SER A 126 -9.56 2.12 -6.69
C SER A 126 -9.38 0.97 -7.67
N ALA A 127 -8.14 0.50 -7.82
CA ALA A 127 -7.84 -0.68 -8.63
C ALA A 127 -6.82 -1.57 -7.93
N ASN A 128 -7.11 -2.88 -7.90
CA ASN A 128 -6.17 -3.89 -7.43
C ASN A 128 -5.16 -4.20 -8.53
N SER A 129 -3.91 -4.36 -8.13
CA SER A 129 -2.86 -4.88 -9.00
C SER A 129 -3.21 -6.31 -9.43
N VAL A 130 -3.03 -6.59 -10.71
CA VAL A 130 -3.15 -7.91 -11.33
C VAL A 130 -1.76 -8.48 -11.61
N VAL A 131 -0.80 -7.62 -11.95
CA VAL A 131 0.58 -8.01 -12.26
C VAL A 131 1.43 -8.19 -11.00
N HIS A 132 1.07 -7.51 -9.92
CA HIS A 132 1.81 -7.48 -8.65
C HIS A 132 3.31 -7.16 -8.82
N PRO A 133 3.67 -6.02 -9.45
CA PRO A 133 5.06 -5.66 -9.65
C PRO A 133 5.82 -5.60 -8.33
N VAL A 134 7.05 -6.16 -8.34
CA VAL A 134 7.95 -6.11 -7.19
C VAL A 134 8.53 -4.71 -7.07
N LEU A 135 8.34 -4.11 -5.90
CA LEU A 135 8.84 -2.80 -5.55
C LEU A 135 10.12 -2.96 -4.71
N LEU A 136 11.20 -2.36 -5.19
CA LEU A 136 12.47 -2.32 -4.48
C LEU A 136 12.37 -1.34 -3.30
N PRO A 137 13.01 -1.64 -2.16
CA PRO A 137 12.98 -0.75 -1.00
C PRO A 137 13.68 0.57 -1.30
N ALA A 138 13.25 1.64 -0.61
CA ALA A 138 13.81 2.99 -0.76
C ALA A 138 13.93 3.49 -2.21
N THR A 139 13.05 3.00 -3.10
CA THR A 139 13.08 3.29 -4.54
C THR A 139 11.91 4.18 -4.94
N GLN A 140 12.16 5.13 -5.83
CA GLN A 140 11.13 6.02 -6.38
C GLN A 140 10.36 5.33 -7.50
N TYR A 141 9.05 5.55 -7.51
CA TYR A 141 8.12 5.12 -8.55
C TYR A 141 7.17 6.26 -8.90
N TRP A 142 6.53 6.14 -10.05
CA TRP A 142 5.61 7.14 -10.59
C TRP A 142 4.22 6.56 -10.75
N LEU A 143 3.23 7.36 -10.38
CA LEU A 143 1.83 7.12 -10.69
C LEU A 143 1.39 8.23 -11.65
N ILE A 144 1.01 7.84 -12.87
CA ILE A 144 0.63 8.75 -13.94
C ILE A 144 -0.86 8.58 -14.21
N ALA A 145 -1.58 9.68 -14.40
CA ALA A 145 -2.96 9.71 -14.84
C ALA A 145 -3.03 10.35 -16.23
N SER A 146 -3.87 9.78 -17.11
CA SER A 146 -4.08 10.21 -18.48
C SER A 146 -5.53 9.94 -18.89
N THR A 147 -6.22 10.92 -19.46
CA THR A 147 -7.56 10.73 -20.03
C THR A 147 -7.47 10.17 -21.45
N THR A 148 -8.31 9.20 -21.81
CA THR A 148 -8.18 8.46 -23.09
C THR A 148 -9.40 8.48 -24.01
N GLY A 149 -10.55 8.95 -23.54
CA GLY A 149 -11.77 9.06 -24.35
C GLY A 149 -11.89 10.39 -25.11
N PRO A 150 -12.78 10.50 -26.13
CA PRO A 150 -12.92 11.72 -26.92
C PRO A 150 -13.32 12.91 -26.04
N ASP A 151 -12.60 14.03 -26.22
CA ASP A 151 -12.85 15.31 -25.55
C ASP A 151 -12.88 15.19 -24.00
N ALA A 152 -12.25 14.14 -23.46
CA ALA A 152 -12.24 13.88 -22.03
C ALA A 152 -11.42 14.96 -21.31
N TRP A 153 -12.04 15.59 -20.32
CA TRP A 153 -11.40 16.54 -19.43
C TRP A 153 -11.70 16.15 -17.98
N ALA A 154 -10.63 15.92 -17.23
CA ALA A 154 -10.66 15.56 -15.82
C ALA A 154 -9.64 16.38 -15.02
N GLY A 155 -9.70 16.25 -13.70
CA GLY A 155 -8.73 16.84 -12.79
C GLY A 155 -8.27 15.82 -11.76
N TRP A 156 -6.96 15.65 -11.63
CA TRP A 156 -6.39 14.94 -10.48
C TRP A 156 -6.37 15.90 -9.29
N ASN A 157 -7.29 15.70 -8.35
CA ASN A 157 -7.44 16.55 -7.18
C ASN A 157 -6.15 16.61 -6.35
N LEU A 158 -5.79 17.80 -5.89
CA LEU A 158 -4.62 17.98 -5.04
C LEU A 158 -4.87 17.43 -3.64
N ASN A 159 -3.80 17.03 -2.96
CA ASN A 159 -3.89 16.67 -1.55
C ASN A 159 -4.28 17.87 -0.66
N SER A 160 -4.94 17.59 0.47
CA SER A 160 -5.39 18.60 1.43
C SER A 160 -4.41 18.88 2.57
N ILE A 161 -3.26 18.18 2.59
CA ILE A 161 -2.28 18.24 3.69
C ILE A 161 -1.06 19.10 3.38
N GLY A 162 -1.01 19.72 2.19
CA GLY A 162 0.12 20.54 1.74
C GLY A 162 1.35 19.72 1.33
N ASP A 163 1.16 18.43 1.03
CA ASP A 163 2.22 17.55 0.56
C ASP A 163 2.72 17.99 -0.82
N THR A 164 4.05 18.07 -0.95
CA THR A 164 4.74 18.47 -2.18
C THR A 164 5.84 17.48 -2.50
N GLY A 165 6.17 17.36 -3.78
CA GLY A 165 7.22 16.46 -4.24
C GLY A 165 7.38 16.50 -5.76
N PRO A 166 8.20 15.59 -6.32
CA PRO A 166 8.37 15.50 -7.76
C PRO A 166 7.03 15.21 -8.44
N HIS A 167 6.65 16.11 -9.32
CA HIS A 167 5.45 16.06 -10.13
C HIS A 167 5.86 16.08 -11.58
N ALA A 168 5.48 15.03 -12.31
CA ALA A 168 5.75 14.88 -13.73
C ALA A 168 4.55 15.38 -14.52
N TYR A 169 4.80 16.02 -15.65
CA TYR A 169 3.76 16.34 -16.61
C TYR A 169 4.33 16.28 -18.02
N ARG A 170 3.46 16.07 -19.00
CA ARG A 170 3.80 16.24 -20.42
C ARG A 170 2.60 16.72 -21.19
N GLU A 171 2.90 17.36 -22.30
CA GLU A 171 1.92 17.86 -23.25
C GLU A 171 2.04 17.07 -24.56
N ASN A 172 0.94 16.62 -25.13
CA ASN A 172 0.90 16.01 -26.48
C ASN A 172 1.95 14.90 -26.69
N LEU A 173 2.14 14.05 -25.68
CA LEU A 173 3.13 12.95 -25.68
C LEU A 173 4.60 13.40 -25.79
N ALA A 174 4.90 14.67 -25.51
CA ALA A 174 6.27 15.17 -25.38
C ALA A 174 7.03 14.46 -24.24
N PRO A 175 8.37 14.62 -24.15
CA PRO A 175 9.12 14.14 -22.99
C PRO A 175 8.56 14.70 -21.67
N TRP A 176 8.72 13.91 -20.59
CA TRP A 176 8.33 14.33 -19.24
C TRP A 176 9.16 15.54 -18.76
N ASP A 177 8.49 16.57 -18.26
CA ASP A 177 9.08 17.61 -17.41
C ASP A 177 8.72 17.28 -15.95
N VAL A 178 9.66 17.49 -15.02
CA VAL A 178 9.48 17.21 -13.60
C VAL A 178 9.81 18.45 -12.79
N ARG A 179 8.88 18.84 -11.92
CA ARG A 179 9.03 19.97 -10.99
C ARG A 179 8.54 19.58 -9.61
N ASN A 180 9.10 20.22 -8.58
CA ASN A 180 8.54 20.10 -7.23
C ASN A 180 7.29 20.96 -7.11
N ARG A 181 6.14 20.32 -6.90
CA ARG A 181 4.82 20.95 -6.76
C ARG A 181 3.94 20.18 -5.78
N ALA A 182 2.76 20.71 -5.47
CA ALA A 182 1.72 19.96 -4.77
C ALA A 182 1.39 18.70 -5.58
N ARG A 183 1.40 17.53 -4.92
CA ARG A 183 1.06 16.27 -5.57
C ARG A 183 -0.46 16.08 -5.60
N GLY A 184 -0.95 15.40 -6.64
CA GLY A 184 -2.30 14.85 -6.63
C GLY A 184 -2.50 13.96 -5.40
N ALA A 185 -3.73 13.79 -4.95
CA ALA A 185 -4.10 12.93 -3.83
C ALA A 185 -4.13 11.47 -4.28
N PHE A 186 -3.35 10.62 -3.62
CA PHE A 186 -3.32 9.18 -3.87
C PHE A 186 -2.80 8.38 -2.68
N ARG A 187 -3.05 7.07 -2.76
CA ARG A 187 -2.60 6.05 -1.82
C ARG A 187 -2.11 4.82 -2.57
N ILE A 188 -1.02 4.25 -2.09
CA ILE A 188 -0.42 3.02 -2.59
C ILE A 188 -0.39 2.00 -1.47
N SER A 189 -0.94 0.81 -1.74
CA SER A 189 -0.88 -0.33 -0.83
C SER A 189 -0.06 -1.46 -1.44
N ALA A 190 0.76 -2.09 -0.61
CA ALA A 190 1.65 -3.17 -1.00
C ALA A 190 1.89 -4.15 0.17
N THR A 191 2.25 -5.38 -0.18
CA THR A 191 2.48 -6.47 0.75
C THR A 191 3.95 -6.86 0.74
N SER A 192 4.52 -7.18 1.90
CA SER A 192 5.92 -7.63 1.95
C SER A 192 6.07 -9.03 1.37
N THR A 193 7.12 -9.22 0.56
CA THR A 193 7.46 -10.54 -0.01
C THR A 193 8.16 -11.45 0.98
N THR A 194 8.59 -10.94 2.13
CA THR A 194 9.21 -11.76 3.17
C THR A 194 8.14 -12.34 4.07
N ALA A 195 8.16 -13.67 4.26
CA ALA A 195 7.35 -14.32 5.28
C ALA A 195 7.61 -13.64 6.63
N PRO A 196 6.58 -13.27 7.41
CA PRO A 196 6.82 -12.54 8.63
C PRO A 196 7.60 -13.45 9.57
N VAL A 197 8.76 -12.97 10.02
CA VAL A 197 9.66 -13.74 10.88
C VAL A 197 8.88 -14.12 12.14
N PRO A 198 8.71 -15.42 12.44
CA PRO A 198 8.05 -15.82 13.68
C PRO A 198 8.79 -15.17 14.85
N GLU A 199 8.06 -14.48 15.73
CA GLU A 199 8.67 -13.87 16.90
C GLU A 199 9.54 -14.92 17.61
N PRO A 200 10.78 -14.57 18.02
CA PRO A 200 11.67 -15.54 18.61
C PRO A 200 10.97 -16.24 19.78
N ASN A 201 11.27 -17.53 19.97
CA ASN A 201 10.77 -18.38 21.06
C ASN A 201 10.98 -17.80 22.49
N SER A 202 11.48 -16.56 22.63
CA SER A 202 11.54 -15.74 23.83
C SER A 202 10.23 -15.69 24.62
N MET A 203 9.06 -15.54 23.98
CA MET A 203 7.78 -15.58 24.72
C MET A 203 7.46 -16.97 25.26
N VAL A 204 7.81 -18.02 24.52
CA VAL A 204 7.68 -19.41 24.97
C VAL A 204 8.66 -19.69 26.11
N LEU A 205 9.90 -19.20 26.03
CA LEU A 205 10.90 -19.28 27.09
C LEU A 205 10.50 -18.49 28.34
N LEU A 206 9.91 -17.30 28.18
CA LEU A 206 9.37 -16.50 29.28
C LEU A 206 8.19 -17.23 29.95
N GLY A 207 7.30 -17.82 29.16
CA GLY A 207 6.18 -18.63 29.64
C GLY A 207 6.64 -19.89 30.40
N ILE A 208 7.59 -20.64 29.84
CA ILE A 208 8.17 -21.82 30.49
C ILE A 208 8.95 -21.41 31.77
N GLY A 209 9.70 -20.32 31.72
CA GLY A 209 10.43 -19.77 32.86
C GLY A 209 9.51 -19.37 34.02
N ALA A 210 8.41 -18.67 33.72
CA ALA A 210 7.40 -18.30 34.72
C ALA A 210 6.76 -19.55 35.34
N VAL A 211 6.33 -20.52 34.54
CA VAL A 211 5.75 -21.78 35.04
C VAL A 211 6.73 -22.56 35.91
N GLY A 212 8.02 -22.61 35.52
CA GLY A 212 9.07 -23.24 36.31
C GLY A 212 9.28 -22.58 37.68
N LEU A 213 9.28 -21.24 37.73
CA LEU A 213 9.42 -20.45 38.95
C LEU A 213 8.22 -20.60 39.89
N PHE A 214 6.99 -20.54 39.36
CA PHE A 214 5.77 -20.76 40.15
C PHE A 214 5.71 -22.19 40.68
N GLY A 215 6.00 -23.20 39.86
CA GLY A 215 6.03 -24.61 40.28
C GLY A 215 7.04 -24.90 41.39
N ALA A 216 8.22 -24.28 41.34
CA ALA A 216 9.23 -24.38 42.39
C ALA A 216 8.78 -23.72 43.71
N HIS A 217 8.09 -22.58 43.63
CA HIS A 217 7.56 -21.87 44.81
C HIS A 217 6.52 -22.70 45.57
N PHE A 218 5.56 -23.31 44.86
CA PHE A 218 4.54 -24.16 45.48
C PHE A 218 5.10 -25.46 46.07
N ARG A 219 6.16 -26.03 45.47
CA ARG A 219 6.85 -27.21 46.04
C ARG A 219 7.58 -26.92 47.34
N ARG A 220 8.16 -25.72 47.49
CA ARG A 220 8.83 -25.32 48.74
C ARG A 220 7.84 -25.14 49.89
N ARG A 221 6.66 -24.56 49.63
CA ARG A 221 5.61 -24.37 50.65
C ARG A 221 5.04 -25.68 51.21
N LYS A 222 4.99 -26.76 50.43
CA LYS A 222 4.53 -28.07 50.92
C LYS A 222 5.53 -28.79 51.82
N LYS A 223 6.83 -28.48 51.76
CA LYS A 223 7.85 -29.12 52.60
C LYS A 223 7.93 -28.53 54.01
N THR A 224 7.42 -27.32 54.24
CA THR A 224 7.45 -26.65 55.55
C THR A 224 6.24 -26.94 56.44
N SER A 225 5.23 -27.66 55.95
CA SER A 225 4.02 -28.01 56.72
C SER A 225 4.05 -29.42 57.33
N ALA A 226 5.20 -30.09 57.32
CA ALA A 226 5.41 -31.39 57.94
C ALA A 226 6.52 -31.29 59.00
N ARG A 227 6.18 -30.70 60.15
CA ARG A 227 6.88 -30.85 61.42
C ARG A 227 5.89 -30.70 62.56
#